data_AF-A0A4Q3XZ49-F1
#
_entry.id   AF-A0A4Q3XZ49-F1
#
_cell.length_a   1.000
_cell.length_b   1.000
_cell.length_c   1.000
_cell.angle_alpha   90.00
_cell.angle_beta   90.00
_cell.angle_gamma   90.00
#
_symmetry.space_group_name_H-M   'P 1'
#
loop_
_entity.id
_entity.type
_entity.pdbx_description
1 polymer ?
#
loop_
_entity_poly.entity_id
_entity_poly.type
_entity_poly.pdbx_seq_one_letter_code
_entity_poly.pdbx_strand_id
1 'polypeptide(L)'
;MTTLAGTKIRRFREERALSRAAFGAWYDTPGSTVQGWEEDGKRANAQVVNQIAANGIAHHADWYVAARAPEPSGTKWAPDSWALPEFQARQLPNYPDAAALNAATNTLTSYPPLVFAGEARDLTAELAKVARGEAFLLQGGDCAESFAEFHPNNIRDTFRVLLQMAVVLTFASKLPTVKVGRMAGQFAKPRSADTETIDGVELPSYRGDNVNGMEFTAAARIPDPQRMLQGYSQSAATLNLLRAFANGGYANLHQVHRWTHDFLGSSPWAKKFADVADRIGEALDFMAACGIDADSVPQLKATQFFTSHEALLLPYEQAMTRQDSLTGDWYDTSAHMLWIGDRTRFEGSAHVEFLRGIGNPIGLKCGPTLEPDELLRLLDTLNPARIAGRITLITRYGHDKIEAGLPKLVRAVKREGHPVVWSCDPMHGNVVKAANGYKTRPFDRILAEVRGFFAVHRAEGTYAGGIHAEMTGQNVTECTGGAIDISELDLADRYHTHCDPRLNAGQSLELAFLLAEMLNDEMKARRPEAA
;
A
#
# COMPACT_ATOMS: atom_id res chain seq x y z
N MET A 1 37.03 5.02 4.20
CA MET A 1 35.56 5.01 4.35
C MET A 1 35.26 4.42 5.72
N THR A 2 34.55 5.14 6.59
CA THR A 2 34.12 4.63 7.90
C THR A 2 33.23 3.40 7.74
N THR A 3 33.21 2.48 8.71
CA THR A 3 32.28 1.33 8.76
C THR A 3 31.06 1.66 9.61
N LEU A 4 29.94 0.94 9.45
CA LEU A 4 28.76 1.11 10.29
C LEU A 4 29.10 0.94 11.78
N ALA A 5 30.05 0.05 12.09
CA ALA A 5 30.61 -0.10 13.44
C ALA A 5 31.29 1.19 13.92
N GLY A 6 32.11 1.82 13.08
CA GLY A 6 32.76 3.09 13.39
C GLY A 6 31.76 4.22 13.71
N THR A 7 30.65 4.30 12.97
CA THR A 7 29.59 5.29 13.23
C THR A 7 28.86 5.01 14.55
N LYS A 8 28.52 3.75 14.82
CA LYS A 8 27.86 3.35 16.08
C LYS A 8 28.74 3.59 17.30
N ILE A 9 30.04 3.29 17.21
CA ILE A 9 31.04 3.55 18.25
C ILE A 9 31.14 5.06 18.54
N ARG A 10 31.25 5.88 17.49
CA ARG A 10 31.30 7.34 17.62
C ARG A 10 30.06 7.89 18.33
N ARG A 11 28.87 7.47 17.89
CA ARG A 11 27.59 7.88 18.48
C ARG A 11 27.50 7.48 19.96
N PHE A 12 27.79 6.22 20.28
CA PHE A 12 27.76 5.71 21.65
C PHE A 12 28.69 6.51 22.58
N ARG A 13 29.88 6.85 22.08
CA ARG A 13 30.88 7.64 22.80
C ARG A 13 30.40 9.07 23.05
N GLU A 14 29.86 9.74 22.03
CA GLU A 14 29.40 11.12 22.11
C GLU A 14 28.17 11.28 23.00
N GLU A 15 27.20 10.37 22.92
CA GLU A 15 26.00 10.35 23.79
C GLU A 15 26.36 10.21 25.29
N ARG A 16 27.54 9.63 25.59
CA ARG A 16 28.05 9.44 26.97
C ARG A 16 29.17 10.41 27.34
N ALA A 17 29.44 11.41 26.51
CA ALA A 17 30.54 12.37 26.69
C ALA A 17 31.90 11.71 26.95
N LEU A 18 32.14 10.52 26.38
CA LEU A 18 33.39 9.80 26.53
C LEU A 18 34.44 10.34 25.54
N SER A 19 35.69 10.47 25.99
CA SER A 19 36.81 10.70 25.07
C SER A 19 37.20 9.40 24.35
N ARG A 20 37.86 9.49 23.20
CA ARG A 20 38.37 8.29 22.49
C ARG A 20 39.34 7.49 23.36
N ALA A 21 40.12 8.16 24.20
CA ALA A 21 41.01 7.52 25.17
C ALA A 21 40.21 6.79 26.28
N ALA A 22 39.15 7.41 26.80
CA ALA A 22 38.30 6.80 27.82
C ALA A 22 37.54 5.57 27.29
N PHE A 23 37.03 5.64 26.06
CA PHE A 23 36.40 4.49 25.40
C PHE A 23 37.42 3.39 25.06
N GLY A 24 38.60 3.77 24.56
CA GLY A 24 39.67 2.82 24.24
C GLY A 24 40.19 2.05 25.46
N ALA A 25 40.20 2.67 26.64
CA ALA A 25 40.57 2.04 27.90
C ALA A 25 39.67 0.84 28.27
N TRP A 26 38.41 0.79 27.80
CA TRP A 26 37.52 -0.35 28.03
C TRP A 26 37.99 -1.62 27.31
N TYR A 27 38.84 -1.47 26.29
CA TYR A 27 39.28 -2.53 25.38
C TYR A 27 40.81 -2.61 25.29
N ASP A 28 41.52 -2.05 26.29
CA ASP A 28 42.99 -1.96 26.34
C ASP A 28 43.61 -1.46 25.01
N THR A 29 42.99 -0.43 24.44
CA THR A 29 43.32 0.05 23.10
C THR A 29 43.53 1.57 23.11
N PRO A 30 44.60 2.11 22.47
CA PRO A 30 44.83 3.55 22.42
C PRO A 30 43.70 4.32 21.71
N GLY A 31 43.47 5.57 22.12
CA GLY A 31 42.44 6.43 21.51
C GLY A 31 42.65 6.69 20.00
N SER A 32 43.89 6.61 19.50
CA SER A 32 44.21 6.70 18.07
C SER A 32 43.71 5.49 17.28
N THR A 33 43.63 4.32 17.90
CA THR A 33 43.05 3.12 17.28
C THR A 33 41.53 3.21 17.24
N VAL A 34 40.90 3.77 18.29
CA VAL A 34 39.46 4.11 18.30
C VAL A 34 39.14 5.11 17.20
N GLN A 35 39.97 6.15 17.03
CA GLN A 35 39.87 7.07 15.90
C GLN A 35 39.94 6.34 14.56
N GLY A 36 40.87 5.38 14.43
CA GLY A 36 40.97 4.52 13.26
C GLY A 36 39.70 3.72 12.95
N TRP A 37 38.97 3.27 13.99
CA TRP A 37 37.67 2.62 13.81
C TRP A 37 36.59 3.61 13.38
N GLU A 38 36.55 4.79 14.02
CA GLU A 38 35.55 5.83 13.76
C GLU A 38 35.71 6.53 12.41
N GLU A 39 36.94 6.72 11.90
CA GLU A 39 37.24 7.62 10.77
C GLU A 39 37.86 6.88 9.58
N ASP A 40 38.74 5.91 9.84
CA ASP A 40 39.56 5.31 8.78
C ASP A 40 38.98 4.00 8.23
N GLY A 41 37.90 3.49 8.84
CA GLY A 41 37.33 2.18 8.51
C GLY A 41 38.20 1.00 8.94
N LYS A 42 39.16 1.24 9.85
CA LYS A 42 39.98 0.17 10.43
C LYS A 42 39.09 -0.73 11.27
N ARG A 43 39.36 -2.04 11.22
CA ARG A 43 38.63 -3.03 12.01
C ARG A 43 39.37 -3.31 13.31
N ALA A 44 38.60 -3.50 14.38
CA ALA A 44 39.15 -4.03 15.61
C ALA A 44 39.53 -5.52 15.43
N ASN A 45 40.42 -6.01 16.29
CA ASN A 45 40.73 -7.44 16.33
C ASN A 45 39.51 -8.23 16.88
N ALA A 46 39.49 -9.55 16.66
CA ALA A 46 38.35 -10.40 16.99
C ALA A 46 37.93 -10.33 18.47
N GLN A 47 38.89 -10.19 19.39
CA GLN A 47 38.62 -10.09 20.82
C GLN A 47 37.85 -8.81 21.14
N VAL A 48 38.30 -7.67 20.62
CA VAL A 48 37.65 -6.37 20.83
C VAL A 48 36.30 -6.31 20.12
N VAL A 49 36.17 -6.88 18.92
CA VAL A 49 34.88 -6.99 18.22
C VAL A 49 33.85 -7.74 19.08
N ASN A 50 34.25 -8.85 19.70
CA ASN A 50 33.37 -9.63 20.57
C ASN A 50 32.93 -8.83 21.81
N GLN A 51 33.84 -8.08 22.43
CA GLN A 51 33.54 -7.26 23.60
C GLN A 51 32.61 -6.08 23.25
N ILE A 52 32.85 -5.40 22.13
CA ILE A 52 31.99 -4.31 21.62
C ILE A 52 30.58 -4.84 21.30
N ALA A 53 30.47 -6.05 20.74
CA ALA A 53 29.19 -6.69 20.47
C ALA A 53 28.47 -7.13 21.76
N ALA A 54 29.19 -7.68 22.74
CA ALA A 54 28.64 -8.05 24.04
C ALA A 54 28.10 -6.85 24.83
N ASN A 55 28.72 -5.68 24.64
CA ASN A 55 28.26 -4.41 25.23
C ASN A 55 27.12 -3.73 24.44
N GLY A 56 26.63 -4.36 23.37
CA GLY A 56 25.51 -3.82 22.56
C GLY A 56 25.85 -2.56 21.77
N ILE A 57 27.14 -2.29 21.51
CA ILE A 57 27.59 -1.05 20.87
C ILE A 57 27.58 -1.19 19.34
N ALA A 58 28.17 -2.27 18.82
CA ALA A 58 28.17 -2.61 17.39
C ALA A 58 28.29 -4.13 17.22
N HIS A 59 27.54 -4.70 16.29
CA HIS A 59 27.54 -6.14 16.00
C HIS A 59 28.65 -6.51 14.99
N HIS A 60 28.96 -7.80 14.89
CA HIS A 60 29.99 -8.32 13.96
C HIS A 60 29.80 -7.84 12.52
N ALA A 61 28.57 -7.89 12.00
CA ALA A 61 28.24 -7.47 10.65
C ALA A 61 28.56 -5.99 10.38
N ASP A 62 28.46 -5.12 11.40
CA ASP A 62 28.65 -3.68 11.26
C ASP A 62 30.09 -3.31 10.85
N TRP A 63 31.07 -4.18 11.10
CA TRP A 63 32.48 -3.98 10.71
C TRP A 63 32.73 -4.20 9.21
N TYR A 64 31.80 -4.85 8.52
CA TYR A 64 31.89 -5.19 7.11
C TYR A 64 31.01 -4.30 6.23
N VAL A 65 30.11 -3.53 6.84
CA VAL A 65 29.25 -2.56 6.16
C VAL A 65 29.96 -1.20 6.13
N ALA A 66 30.11 -0.60 4.95
CA ALA A 66 30.58 0.78 4.84
C ALA A 66 29.51 1.71 5.43
N ALA A 67 29.90 2.57 6.38
CA ALA A 67 29.05 3.66 6.80
C ALA A 67 28.94 4.66 5.65
N ARG A 68 27.70 4.94 5.23
CA ARG A 68 27.41 6.09 4.38
C ARG A 68 27.94 7.33 5.10
N ALA A 69 28.72 8.16 4.40
CA ALA A 69 29.04 9.49 4.89
C ALA A 69 27.72 10.20 5.29
N PRO A 70 27.70 11.12 6.28
CA PRO A 70 26.61 12.07 6.33
C PRO A 70 26.46 12.62 4.92
N GLU A 71 25.22 12.62 4.43
CA GLU A 71 24.85 12.92 3.05
C GLU A 71 25.85 13.93 2.44
N PRO A 72 26.40 13.70 1.22
CA PRO A 72 26.83 14.85 0.44
C PRO A 72 25.69 15.86 0.47
N SER A 73 25.95 17.15 0.29
CA SER A 73 24.90 18.18 0.17
C SER A 73 24.00 17.97 -1.07
N GLY A 74 23.34 16.82 -1.16
CA GLY A 74 22.10 16.59 -1.85
C GLY A 74 21.03 17.24 -1.00
N THR A 75 20.31 18.11 -1.67
CA THR A 75 19.16 18.89 -1.22
C THR A 75 18.43 18.26 -0.02
N LYS A 76 18.43 18.97 1.12
CA LYS A 76 17.61 18.62 2.29
C LYS A 76 16.18 18.44 1.78
N TRP A 77 15.59 17.27 2.03
CA TRP A 77 14.23 17.00 1.57
C TRP A 77 13.27 18.09 2.06
N ALA A 78 12.39 18.51 1.17
CA ALA A 78 11.28 19.40 1.41
C ALA A 78 10.08 18.94 0.57
N PRO A 79 8.83 19.32 0.90
CA PRO A 79 7.66 18.91 0.14
C PRO A 79 7.71 19.24 -1.36
N ASP A 80 8.52 20.23 -1.77
CA ASP A 80 8.73 20.68 -3.15
C ASP A 80 10.05 20.17 -3.78
N SER A 81 10.86 19.40 -3.06
CA SER A 81 12.14 18.89 -3.55
C SER A 81 12.01 17.97 -4.78
N TRP A 82 10.85 17.34 -4.98
CA TRP A 82 10.56 16.54 -6.17
C TRP A 82 10.57 17.35 -7.47
N ALA A 83 10.42 18.68 -7.40
CA ALA A 83 10.42 19.58 -8.54
C ALA A 83 11.82 20.09 -8.91
N LEU A 84 12.86 19.67 -8.19
CA LEU A 84 14.24 20.02 -8.50
C LEU A 84 14.68 19.39 -9.84
N PRO A 85 15.56 20.05 -10.62
CA PRO A 85 15.91 19.64 -11.98
C PRO A 85 16.53 18.24 -12.11
N GLU A 86 17.14 17.72 -11.05
CA GLU A 86 17.71 16.37 -11.00
C GLU A 86 16.65 15.25 -10.98
N PHE A 87 15.40 15.57 -10.62
CA PHE A 87 14.31 14.60 -10.57
C PHE A 87 13.40 14.72 -11.79
N GLN A 88 13.12 13.58 -12.41
CA GLN A 88 12.19 13.51 -13.54
C GLN A 88 10.79 13.20 -13.05
N ALA A 89 9.84 14.09 -13.30
CA ALA A 89 8.43 13.82 -13.14
C ALA A 89 7.84 13.23 -14.43
N ARG A 90 7.25 12.03 -14.35
CA ARG A 90 6.48 11.42 -15.46
C ARG A 90 4.99 11.44 -15.13
N GLN A 91 4.15 11.34 -16.15
CA GLN A 91 2.68 11.21 -16.01
C GLN A 91 1.94 12.43 -15.44
N LEU A 92 2.64 13.53 -15.12
CA LEU A 92 2.00 14.78 -14.72
C LEU A 92 1.27 15.43 -15.92
N PRO A 93 0.11 16.07 -15.69
CA PRO A 93 -0.55 16.85 -16.72
C PRO A 93 0.22 18.12 -17.06
N ASN A 94 0.03 18.60 -18.29
CA ASN A 94 0.45 19.93 -18.69
C ASN A 94 -0.71 20.92 -18.52
N TYR A 95 -0.71 21.67 -17.41
CA TYR A 95 -1.72 22.69 -17.16
C TYR A 95 -1.43 23.95 -18.01
N PRO A 96 -2.43 24.48 -18.75
CA PRO A 96 -2.22 25.62 -19.64
C PRO A 96 -1.96 26.94 -18.89
N ASP A 97 -2.42 27.05 -17.63
CA ASP A 97 -2.27 28.23 -16.79
C ASP A 97 -1.57 27.88 -15.47
N ALA A 98 -0.29 28.26 -15.37
CA ALA A 98 0.50 28.05 -14.16
C ALA A 98 0.04 28.91 -12.97
N ALA A 99 -0.54 30.09 -13.21
CA ALA A 99 -1.09 30.93 -12.15
C ALA A 99 -2.35 30.31 -11.54
N ALA A 100 -3.23 29.74 -12.38
CA ALA A 100 -4.38 28.97 -11.92
C ALA A 100 -3.98 27.72 -11.11
N LEU A 101 -2.93 27.02 -11.55
CA LEU A 101 -2.37 25.90 -10.80
C LEU A 101 -1.89 26.33 -9.42
N ASN A 102 -1.05 27.37 -9.36
CA ASN A 102 -0.54 27.91 -8.10
C ASN A 102 -1.67 28.39 -7.17
N ALA A 103 -2.71 29.01 -7.72
CA ALA A 103 -3.86 29.44 -6.94
C ALA A 103 -4.58 28.24 -6.30
N ALA A 104 -4.87 27.18 -7.08
CA ALA A 104 -5.52 25.98 -6.57
C ALA A 104 -4.68 25.26 -5.50
N THR A 105 -3.37 25.09 -5.70
CA THR A 105 -2.49 24.45 -4.72
C THR A 105 -2.31 25.29 -3.46
N ASN A 106 -2.25 26.62 -3.57
CA ASN A 106 -2.22 27.51 -2.40
C ASN A 106 -3.50 27.42 -1.57
N THR A 107 -4.67 27.31 -2.24
CA THR A 107 -5.93 27.06 -1.54
C THR A 107 -5.90 25.72 -0.80
N LEU A 108 -5.46 24.64 -1.44
CA LEU A 108 -5.37 23.30 -0.81
C LEU A 108 -4.45 23.29 0.43
N THR A 109 -3.33 24.02 0.40
CA THR A 109 -2.44 24.15 1.57
C THR A 109 -3.15 24.76 2.78
N SER A 110 -4.15 25.62 2.57
CA SER A 110 -4.95 26.22 3.65
C SER A 110 -6.06 25.31 4.19
N TYR A 111 -6.40 24.23 3.48
CA TYR A 111 -7.48 23.33 3.86
C TYR A 111 -7.06 22.33 4.95
N PRO A 112 -8.00 21.87 5.79
CA PRO A 112 -7.75 20.82 6.77
C PRO A 112 -7.19 19.54 6.13
N PRO A 113 -6.27 18.83 6.82
CA PRO A 113 -5.80 17.52 6.36
C PRO A 113 -6.96 16.50 6.27
N LEU A 114 -6.87 15.51 5.38
CA LEU A 114 -7.86 14.42 5.32
C LEU A 114 -7.61 13.39 6.43
N VAL A 115 -6.33 13.14 6.75
CA VAL A 115 -5.91 12.19 7.79
C VAL A 115 -4.97 12.84 8.78
N PHE A 116 -4.97 12.35 10.02
CA PHE A 116 -4.00 12.76 11.03
C PHE A 116 -2.71 11.93 10.95
N ALA A 117 -1.55 12.54 11.20
CA ALA A 117 -0.25 11.87 11.14
C ALA A 117 -0.15 10.65 12.08
N GLY A 118 -0.81 10.70 13.23
CA GLY A 118 -0.91 9.56 14.15
C GLY A 118 -1.59 8.34 13.52
N GLU A 119 -2.60 8.53 12.68
CA GLU A 119 -3.32 7.44 12.02
C GLU A 119 -2.44 6.75 10.96
N ALA A 120 -1.56 7.50 10.29
CA ALA A 120 -0.57 6.93 9.37
C ALA A 120 0.50 6.10 10.13
N ARG A 121 0.89 6.53 11.34
CA ARG A 121 1.76 5.72 12.22
C ARG A 121 1.07 4.47 12.71
N ASP A 122 -0.20 4.54 13.08
CA ASP A 122 -1.00 3.38 13.47
C ASP A 122 -1.06 2.37 12.32
N LEU A 123 -1.30 2.82 11.09
CA LEU A 123 -1.24 1.95 9.91
C LEU A 123 0.15 1.33 9.71
N THR A 124 1.22 2.10 9.92
CA THR A 124 2.59 1.56 9.86
C THR A 124 2.79 0.45 10.88
N ALA A 125 2.28 0.60 12.11
CA ALA A 125 2.35 -0.42 13.15
C ALA A 125 1.54 -1.68 12.80
N GLU A 126 0.34 -1.53 12.22
CA GLU A 126 -0.46 -2.66 11.74
C GLU A 126 0.23 -3.39 10.56
N LEU A 127 0.78 -2.66 9.60
CA LEU A 127 1.57 -3.24 8.50
C LEU A 127 2.86 -3.90 9.00
N ALA A 128 3.43 -3.45 10.11
CA ALA A 128 4.57 -4.12 10.73
C ALA A 128 4.19 -5.53 11.23
N LYS A 129 2.96 -5.72 11.74
CA LYS A 129 2.43 -7.06 12.08
C LYS A 129 2.29 -7.92 10.82
N VAL A 130 1.80 -7.35 9.73
CA VAL A 130 1.72 -8.05 8.44
C VAL A 130 3.11 -8.49 7.97
N ALA A 131 4.12 -7.62 8.03
CA ALA A 131 5.49 -7.96 7.63
C ALA A 131 6.09 -9.11 8.47
N ARG A 132 5.62 -9.31 9.71
CA ARG A 132 6.03 -10.42 10.60
C ARG A 132 5.19 -11.69 10.44
N GLY A 133 4.14 -11.69 9.63
CA GLY A 133 3.23 -12.84 9.51
C GLY A 133 2.18 -12.94 10.63
N GLU A 134 1.93 -11.83 11.34
CA GLU A 134 0.99 -11.75 12.46
C GLU A 134 -0.37 -11.14 12.07
N ALA A 135 -0.51 -10.68 10.82
CA ALA A 135 -1.73 -10.08 10.27
C ALA A 135 -1.74 -10.26 8.74
N PHE A 136 -2.86 -9.95 8.08
CA PHE A 136 -2.99 -9.97 6.62
C PHE A 136 -3.51 -8.63 6.11
N LEU A 137 -2.96 -8.12 5.00
CA LEU A 137 -3.40 -6.87 4.37
C LEU A 137 -4.48 -7.13 3.32
N LEU A 138 -5.64 -6.49 3.50
CA LEU A 138 -6.68 -6.37 2.48
C LEU A 138 -6.74 -4.92 2.00
N GLN A 139 -6.24 -4.67 0.80
CA GLN A 139 -6.35 -3.38 0.13
C GLN A 139 -7.31 -3.49 -1.06
N GLY A 140 -8.30 -2.61 -1.17
CA GLY A 140 -9.19 -2.63 -2.32
C GLY A 140 -10.19 -1.48 -2.43
N GLY A 141 -10.79 -1.35 -3.60
CA GLY A 141 -11.74 -0.29 -3.94
C GLY A 141 -11.69 0.01 -5.44
N ASP A 142 -12.12 1.20 -5.83
CA ASP A 142 -12.22 1.56 -7.24
C ASP A 142 -10.85 1.62 -7.95
N CYS A 143 -10.88 1.42 -9.26
CA CYS A 143 -9.69 1.61 -10.10
C CYS A 143 -9.33 3.10 -10.17
N ALA A 144 -10.32 3.93 -10.47
CA ALA A 144 -10.33 5.37 -10.31
C ALA A 144 -11.71 5.80 -9.79
N GLU A 145 -11.74 6.62 -8.74
CA GLU A 145 -12.97 7.27 -8.30
C GLU A 145 -13.40 8.32 -9.34
N SER A 146 -14.70 8.54 -9.50
CA SER A 146 -15.25 9.54 -10.40
C SER A 146 -16.18 10.50 -9.68
N PHE A 147 -16.11 11.78 -10.05
CA PHE A 147 -16.99 12.83 -9.56
C PHE A 147 -18.45 12.58 -9.92
N ALA A 148 -18.73 11.86 -11.01
CA ALA A 148 -20.08 11.48 -11.42
C ALA A 148 -20.66 10.33 -10.59
N GLU A 149 -19.81 9.46 -10.03
CA GLU A 149 -20.22 8.33 -9.18
C GLU A 149 -20.24 8.68 -7.67
N PHE A 150 -20.11 9.97 -7.33
CA PHE A 150 -20.09 10.44 -5.95
C PHE A 150 -21.46 10.32 -5.28
N HIS A 151 -21.72 9.15 -4.70
CA HIS A 151 -22.99 8.81 -4.07
C HIS A 151 -22.78 7.99 -2.78
N PRO A 152 -23.51 8.28 -1.69
CA PRO A 152 -23.32 7.59 -0.40
C PRO A 152 -23.53 6.08 -0.46
N ASN A 153 -24.44 5.59 -1.32
CA ASN A 153 -24.64 4.14 -1.51
C ASN A 153 -23.40 3.47 -2.10
N ASN A 154 -22.74 4.09 -3.09
CA ASN A 154 -21.55 3.51 -3.71
C ASN A 154 -20.42 3.36 -2.68
N ILE A 155 -20.20 4.41 -1.88
CA ILE A 155 -19.23 4.40 -0.77
C ILE A 155 -19.56 3.30 0.24
N ARG A 156 -20.83 3.24 0.68
CA ARG A 156 -21.33 2.24 1.64
C ARG A 156 -21.14 0.82 1.11
N ASP A 157 -21.47 0.58 -0.15
CA ASP A 157 -21.51 -0.76 -0.73
C ASP A 157 -20.09 -1.27 -0.98
N THR A 158 -19.16 -0.43 -1.47
CA THR A 158 -17.74 -0.79 -1.56
C THR A 158 -17.14 -1.05 -0.17
N PHE A 159 -17.45 -0.21 0.82
CA PHE A 159 -17.04 -0.44 2.21
C PHE A 159 -17.59 -1.75 2.76
N ARG A 160 -18.86 -2.09 2.48
CA ARG A 160 -19.50 -3.36 2.87
C ARG A 160 -18.72 -4.55 2.32
N VAL A 161 -18.41 -4.56 1.03
CA VAL A 161 -17.68 -5.70 0.43
C VAL A 161 -16.30 -5.86 1.06
N LEU A 162 -15.58 -4.77 1.34
CA LEU A 162 -14.31 -4.83 2.08
C LEU A 162 -14.47 -5.46 3.46
N LEU A 163 -15.53 -5.12 4.21
CA LEU A 163 -15.82 -5.73 5.51
C LEU A 163 -16.18 -7.22 5.39
N GLN A 164 -16.97 -7.60 4.38
CA GLN A 164 -17.31 -9.00 4.13
C GLN A 164 -16.07 -9.84 3.82
N MET A 165 -15.19 -9.33 2.94
CA MET A 165 -13.92 -10.00 2.64
C MET A 165 -13.05 -10.09 3.90
N ALA A 166 -12.92 -9.00 4.66
CA ALA A 166 -12.10 -8.95 5.86
C ALA A 166 -12.57 -9.94 6.93
N VAL A 167 -13.88 -10.09 7.14
CA VAL A 167 -14.41 -11.00 8.15
C VAL A 167 -14.21 -12.46 7.75
N VAL A 168 -14.38 -12.80 6.46
CA VAL A 168 -14.07 -14.14 5.92
C VAL A 168 -12.59 -14.48 6.13
N LEU A 169 -11.69 -13.56 5.75
CA LEU A 169 -10.24 -13.74 5.91
C LEU A 169 -9.83 -13.88 7.38
N THR A 170 -10.36 -13.02 8.25
CA THR A 170 -10.07 -13.03 9.69
C THR A 170 -10.55 -14.32 10.35
N PHE A 171 -11.80 -14.71 10.06
CA PHE A 171 -12.40 -15.89 10.66
C PHE A 171 -11.70 -17.18 10.20
N ALA A 172 -11.33 -17.26 8.93
CA ALA A 172 -10.62 -18.41 8.40
C ALA A 172 -9.21 -18.52 8.98
N SER A 173 -8.37 -17.50 8.76
CA SER A 173 -6.93 -17.52 9.09
C SER A 173 -6.61 -17.43 10.58
N LYS A 174 -7.56 -16.93 11.39
CA LYS A 174 -7.33 -16.55 12.80
C LYS A 174 -6.28 -15.45 12.96
N LEU A 175 -6.05 -14.66 11.92
CA LEU A 175 -5.18 -13.49 11.93
C LEU A 175 -6.01 -12.20 11.79
N PRO A 176 -5.57 -11.09 12.40
CA PRO A 176 -6.12 -9.77 12.10
C PRO A 176 -6.00 -9.44 10.60
N THR A 177 -7.06 -8.86 10.03
CA THR A 177 -7.02 -8.30 8.68
C THR A 177 -6.91 -6.77 8.73
N VAL A 178 -5.84 -6.19 8.21
CA VAL A 178 -5.63 -4.74 8.03
C VAL A 178 -6.40 -4.29 6.80
N LYS A 179 -7.33 -3.34 6.95
CA LYS A 179 -8.26 -2.92 5.89
C LYS A 179 -7.87 -1.55 5.34
N VAL A 180 -7.54 -1.48 4.06
CA VAL A 180 -7.11 -0.26 3.39
C VAL A 180 -7.96 -0.03 2.13
N GLY A 181 -8.78 1.01 2.12
CA GLY A 181 -9.58 1.40 0.97
C GLY A 181 -8.76 2.10 -0.11
N ARG A 182 -9.02 1.78 -1.38
CA ARG A 182 -8.70 2.64 -2.53
C ARG A 182 -9.84 3.65 -2.69
N MET A 183 -9.95 4.56 -1.73
CA MET A 183 -11.10 5.44 -1.55
C MET A 183 -10.66 6.79 -0.98
N ALA A 184 -11.44 7.83 -1.25
CA ALA A 184 -11.20 9.18 -0.79
C ALA A 184 -9.89 9.81 -1.32
N GLY A 185 -9.53 9.55 -2.57
CA GLY A 185 -8.36 10.20 -3.18
C GLY A 185 -7.88 9.60 -4.51
N GLN A 186 -8.45 8.47 -4.94
CA GLN A 186 -7.99 7.71 -6.10
C GLN A 186 -8.54 8.29 -7.42
N PHE A 187 -8.33 9.59 -7.64
CA PHE A 187 -8.90 10.35 -8.77
C PHE A 187 -7.91 10.61 -9.91
N ALA A 188 -6.65 10.20 -9.80
CA ALA A 188 -5.63 10.38 -10.84
C ALA A 188 -5.20 9.02 -11.41
N LYS A 189 -4.99 8.96 -12.74
CA LYS A 189 -4.62 7.73 -13.45
C LYS A 189 -3.42 7.95 -14.37
N PRO A 190 -2.38 7.09 -14.32
CA PRO A 190 -1.33 7.11 -15.33
C PRO A 190 -1.85 6.56 -16.67
N ARG A 191 -1.30 7.05 -17.77
CA ARG A 191 -1.71 6.65 -19.13
C ARG A 191 -0.52 6.11 -19.92
N SER A 192 -0.79 5.12 -20.77
CA SER A 192 0.23 4.56 -21.67
C SER A 192 0.60 5.51 -22.82
N ALA A 193 -0.30 6.44 -23.16
CA ALA A 193 -0.10 7.45 -24.20
C ALA A 193 -0.68 8.80 -23.73
N ASP A 194 -0.08 9.89 -24.20
CA ASP A 194 -0.51 11.24 -23.82
C ASP A 194 -1.81 11.66 -24.52
N THR A 195 -2.11 11.05 -25.68
CA THR A 195 -3.31 11.27 -26.48
C THR A 195 -4.12 9.98 -26.66
N GLU A 196 -5.37 10.13 -27.06
CA GLU A 196 -6.32 9.08 -27.41
C GLU A 196 -7.03 9.48 -28.69
N THR A 197 -7.18 8.54 -29.62
CA THR A 197 -7.85 8.75 -30.91
C THR A 197 -9.12 7.92 -30.98
N ILE A 198 -10.26 8.59 -31.18
CA ILE A 198 -11.58 7.96 -31.39
C ILE A 198 -12.17 8.55 -32.66
N ASP A 199 -12.62 7.69 -33.57
CA ASP A 199 -13.23 8.07 -34.86
C ASP A 199 -12.41 9.10 -35.66
N GLY A 200 -11.09 8.97 -35.63
CA GLY A 200 -10.14 9.83 -36.37
C GLY A 200 -9.83 11.17 -35.70
N VAL A 201 -10.43 11.50 -34.55
CA VAL A 201 -10.13 12.70 -33.77
C VAL A 201 -9.15 12.35 -32.65
N GLU A 202 -8.03 13.07 -32.56
CA GLU A 202 -7.02 12.89 -31.51
C GLU A 202 -7.16 13.98 -30.42
N LEU A 203 -7.30 13.57 -29.17
CA LEU A 203 -7.39 14.47 -28.00
C LEU A 203 -6.45 14.01 -26.88
N PRO A 204 -6.11 14.87 -25.91
CA PRO A 204 -5.40 14.43 -24.71
C PRO A 204 -6.13 13.27 -24.02
N SER A 205 -5.37 12.29 -23.53
CA SER A 205 -5.92 11.19 -22.76
C SER A 205 -6.60 11.69 -21.48
N TYR A 206 -7.72 11.08 -21.10
CA TYR A 206 -8.31 11.23 -19.78
C TYR A 206 -7.33 10.74 -18.70
N ARG A 207 -7.00 11.56 -17.70
CA ARG A 207 -6.02 11.26 -16.65
C ARG A 207 -6.64 11.14 -15.26
N GLY A 208 -7.96 10.94 -15.20
CA GLY A 208 -8.70 10.92 -13.94
C GLY A 208 -9.30 12.30 -13.61
N ASP A 209 -10.36 12.28 -12.81
CA ASP A 209 -11.21 13.46 -12.59
C ASP A 209 -10.50 14.61 -11.87
N ASN A 210 -9.40 14.33 -11.14
CA ASN A 210 -8.53 15.37 -10.56
C ASN A 210 -7.73 16.17 -11.59
N VAL A 211 -7.68 15.71 -12.86
CA VAL A 211 -6.93 16.34 -13.93
C VAL A 211 -7.84 16.92 -15.00
N ASN A 212 -8.65 16.09 -15.65
CA ASN A 212 -9.51 16.50 -16.76
C ASN A 212 -10.81 15.68 -16.79
N GLY A 213 -11.75 16.07 -17.66
CA GLY A 213 -13.03 15.40 -17.84
C GLY A 213 -12.94 14.14 -18.69
N MET A 214 -13.88 13.23 -18.44
CA MET A 214 -13.94 11.92 -19.07
C MET A 214 -14.45 12.00 -20.51
N GLU A 215 -15.34 12.94 -20.78
CA GLU A 215 -15.97 13.17 -22.07
C GLU A 215 -14.92 13.36 -23.17
N PHE A 216 -15.13 12.72 -24.33
CA PHE A 216 -14.21 12.83 -25.46
C PHE A 216 -14.47 14.12 -26.25
N THR A 217 -14.24 15.26 -25.60
CA THR A 217 -14.34 16.59 -26.22
C THR A 217 -13.09 17.41 -25.94
N ALA A 218 -12.73 18.31 -26.87
CA ALA A 218 -11.53 19.15 -26.71
C ALA A 218 -11.55 19.95 -25.41
N ALA A 219 -12.71 20.51 -25.03
CA ALA A 219 -12.86 21.28 -23.80
C ALA A 219 -12.70 20.41 -22.54
N ALA A 220 -13.36 19.24 -22.48
CA ALA A 220 -13.29 18.37 -21.32
C ALA A 220 -11.87 17.83 -21.08
N ARG A 221 -11.09 17.61 -22.15
CA ARG A 221 -9.74 17.02 -22.05
C ARG A 221 -8.64 18.01 -21.64
N ILE A 222 -8.93 19.31 -21.56
CA ILE A 222 -7.98 20.31 -21.03
C ILE A 222 -7.80 20.10 -19.52
N PRO A 223 -6.56 19.96 -19.01
CA PRO A 223 -6.32 19.89 -17.57
C PRO A 223 -6.78 21.16 -16.84
N ASP A 224 -7.55 20.98 -15.77
CA ASP A 224 -8.12 22.07 -14.96
C ASP A 224 -7.70 21.91 -13.48
N PRO A 225 -6.87 22.82 -12.93
CA PRO A 225 -6.43 22.75 -11.54
C PRO A 225 -7.56 22.82 -10.50
N GLN A 226 -8.72 23.41 -10.83
CA GLN A 226 -9.86 23.49 -9.92
C GLN A 226 -10.42 22.11 -9.58
N ARG A 227 -10.21 21.12 -10.44
CA ARG A 227 -10.58 19.73 -10.18
C ARG A 227 -9.87 19.14 -8.96
N MET A 228 -8.68 19.62 -8.61
CA MET A 228 -8.00 19.18 -7.38
C MET A 228 -8.74 19.64 -6.11
N LEU A 229 -9.36 20.82 -6.14
CA LEU A 229 -10.19 21.32 -5.03
C LEU A 229 -11.49 20.50 -4.92
N GLN A 230 -12.13 20.21 -6.04
CA GLN A 230 -13.30 19.33 -6.08
C GLN A 230 -12.97 17.92 -5.57
N GLY A 231 -11.85 17.35 -6.02
CA GLY A 231 -11.34 16.06 -5.55
C GLY A 231 -11.12 16.05 -4.04
N TYR A 232 -10.48 17.09 -3.48
CA TYR A 232 -10.36 17.25 -2.03
C TYR A 232 -11.73 17.24 -1.32
N SER A 233 -12.71 18.02 -1.80
CA SER A 233 -14.03 18.07 -1.16
C SER A 233 -14.74 16.72 -1.19
N GLN A 234 -14.66 15.98 -2.30
CA GLN A 234 -15.24 14.63 -2.39
C GLN A 234 -14.48 13.62 -1.53
N SER A 235 -13.15 13.70 -1.46
CA SER A 235 -12.33 12.91 -0.54
C SER A 235 -12.73 13.14 0.92
N ALA A 236 -12.86 14.41 1.34
CA ALA A 236 -13.26 14.77 2.69
C ALA A 236 -14.64 14.22 3.06
N ALA A 237 -15.63 14.39 2.18
CA ALA A 237 -16.98 13.88 2.39
C ALA A 237 -17.02 12.34 2.42
N THR A 238 -16.29 11.68 1.53
CA THR A 238 -16.18 10.22 1.47
C THR A 238 -15.53 9.66 2.73
N LEU A 239 -14.40 10.23 3.15
CA LEU A 239 -13.69 9.81 4.34
C LEU A 239 -14.50 10.06 5.62
N ASN A 240 -15.22 11.18 5.71
CA ASN A 240 -16.12 11.43 6.83
C ASN A 240 -17.21 10.34 6.93
N LEU A 241 -17.81 9.96 5.79
CA LEU A 241 -18.82 8.90 5.77
C LEU A 241 -18.21 7.53 6.12
N LEU A 242 -17.01 7.22 5.62
CA LEU A 242 -16.28 5.99 5.97
C LEU A 242 -15.98 5.92 7.47
N ARG A 243 -15.54 7.02 8.09
CA ARG A 243 -15.32 7.12 9.54
C ARG A 243 -16.61 6.89 10.32
N ALA A 244 -17.74 7.41 9.83
CA ALA A 244 -19.05 7.19 10.42
C ALA A 244 -19.49 5.72 10.32
N PHE A 245 -19.25 5.03 9.19
CA PHE A 245 -19.55 3.60 9.09
C PHE A 245 -18.62 2.73 9.93
N ALA A 246 -17.32 3.06 9.97
CA ALA A 246 -16.31 2.30 10.70
C ALA A 246 -16.52 2.34 12.23
N ASN A 247 -17.02 3.45 12.78
CA ASN A 247 -17.19 3.66 14.22
C ASN A 247 -18.66 3.74 14.69
N GLY A 248 -19.59 4.09 13.80
CA GLY A 248 -21.01 4.34 14.12
C GLY A 248 -21.89 3.09 14.14
N GLY A 249 -21.30 1.90 14.22
CA GLY A 249 -22.02 0.63 14.39
C GLY A 249 -22.34 -0.13 13.10
N TYR A 250 -22.07 0.42 11.91
CA TYR A 250 -22.23 -0.33 10.65
C TYR A 250 -21.22 -1.48 10.54
N ALA A 251 -20.00 -1.27 11.04
CA ALA A 251 -18.92 -2.26 11.10
C ALA A 251 -19.03 -3.24 12.29
N ASN A 252 -20.13 -3.21 13.06
CA ASN A 252 -20.33 -4.08 14.21
C ASN A 252 -20.47 -5.54 13.76
N LEU A 253 -19.69 -6.44 14.36
CA LEU A 253 -19.69 -7.86 14.00
C LEU A 253 -21.04 -8.58 14.24
N HIS A 254 -21.87 -8.08 15.16
CA HIS A 254 -23.25 -8.58 15.32
C HIS A 254 -24.14 -8.28 14.11
N GLN A 255 -23.72 -7.37 13.23
CA GLN A 255 -24.45 -7.02 12.01
C GLN A 255 -23.94 -7.76 10.77
N VAL A 256 -23.01 -8.72 10.90
CA VAL A 256 -22.42 -9.44 9.75
C VAL A 256 -23.49 -10.03 8.83
N HIS A 257 -24.59 -10.59 9.37
CA HIS A 257 -25.70 -11.11 8.56
C HIS A 257 -26.37 -10.04 7.68
N ARG A 258 -26.39 -8.78 8.13
CA ARG A 258 -26.96 -7.64 7.37
C ARG A 258 -26.07 -7.20 6.21
N TRP A 259 -24.83 -7.68 6.15
CA TRP A 259 -23.94 -7.38 5.03
C TRP A 259 -24.19 -8.30 3.84
N THR A 260 -25.03 -9.33 3.97
CA THR A 260 -25.46 -10.16 2.84
C THR A 260 -26.22 -9.28 1.84
N HIS A 261 -25.62 -9.00 0.67
CA HIS A 261 -26.24 -8.22 -0.38
C HIS A 261 -27.50 -8.90 -0.95
N ASP A 262 -28.54 -8.13 -1.21
CA ASP A 262 -29.78 -8.61 -1.86
C ASP A 262 -29.51 -9.27 -3.22
N PHE A 263 -28.47 -8.83 -3.93
CA PHE A 263 -28.09 -9.35 -5.25
C PHE A 263 -27.05 -10.49 -5.21
N LEU A 264 -26.54 -10.88 -4.03
CA LEU A 264 -25.74 -12.12 -3.92
C LEU A 264 -26.58 -13.36 -4.25
N GLY A 265 -27.91 -13.25 -4.17
CA GLY A 265 -28.87 -14.25 -4.66
C GLY A 265 -28.59 -15.67 -4.16
N SER A 266 -29.14 -16.67 -4.85
CA SER A 266 -28.93 -18.10 -4.59
C SER A 266 -27.54 -18.63 -4.97
N SER A 267 -26.51 -17.77 -5.00
CA SER A 267 -25.13 -18.18 -5.28
C SER A 267 -24.60 -19.14 -4.20
N PRO A 268 -23.83 -20.18 -4.56
CA PRO A 268 -23.14 -21.04 -3.58
C PRO A 268 -22.31 -20.24 -2.57
N TRP A 269 -21.76 -19.09 -2.97
CA TRP A 269 -20.96 -18.23 -2.10
C TRP A 269 -21.79 -17.44 -1.09
N ALA A 270 -23.04 -17.10 -1.42
CA ALA A 270 -23.97 -16.48 -0.47
C ALA A 270 -24.27 -17.44 0.68
N LYS A 271 -24.48 -18.73 0.38
CA LYS A 271 -24.64 -19.77 1.39
C LYS A 271 -23.39 -19.93 2.26
N LYS A 272 -22.20 -20.05 1.65
CA LYS A 272 -20.94 -20.13 2.41
C LYS A 272 -20.72 -18.92 3.32
N PHE A 273 -21.11 -17.73 2.87
CA PHE A 273 -21.05 -16.51 3.69
C PHE A 273 -22.05 -16.55 4.85
N ALA A 274 -23.28 -16.99 4.62
CA ALA A 274 -24.25 -17.21 5.68
C ALA A 274 -23.72 -18.19 6.73
N ASP A 275 -23.16 -19.33 6.31
CA ASP A 275 -22.56 -20.32 7.21
C ASP A 275 -21.40 -19.73 8.04
N VAL A 276 -20.56 -18.86 7.45
CA VAL A 276 -19.51 -18.15 8.19
C VAL A 276 -20.09 -17.12 9.16
N ALA A 277 -21.10 -16.37 8.73
CA ALA A 277 -21.79 -15.40 9.56
C ALA A 277 -22.43 -16.07 10.78
N ASP A 278 -23.09 -17.21 10.61
CA ASP A 278 -23.71 -17.99 11.69
C ASP A 278 -22.65 -18.41 12.72
N ARG A 279 -21.51 -18.93 12.25
CA ARG A 279 -20.40 -19.33 13.13
C ARG A 279 -19.73 -18.15 13.86
N ILE A 280 -19.73 -16.96 13.26
CA ILE A 280 -19.29 -15.74 13.93
C ILE A 280 -20.30 -15.35 15.01
N GLY A 281 -21.60 -15.42 14.71
CA GLY A 281 -22.67 -15.21 15.68
C GLY A 281 -22.52 -16.12 16.90
N GLU A 282 -22.37 -17.43 16.68
CA GLU A 282 -22.13 -18.41 17.75
C GLU A 282 -20.88 -18.08 18.60
N ALA A 283 -19.79 -17.64 17.96
CA ALA A 283 -18.57 -17.26 18.66
C ALA A 283 -18.74 -15.99 19.50
N LEU A 284 -19.49 -15.00 19.00
CA LEU A 284 -19.80 -13.78 19.73
C LEU A 284 -20.74 -14.06 20.91
N ASP A 285 -21.74 -14.93 20.72
CA ASP A 285 -22.65 -15.36 21.80
C ASP A 285 -21.87 -16.10 22.90
N PHE A 286 -20.90 -16.94 22.53
CA PHE A 286 -20.00 -17.58 23.48
C PHE A 286 -19.13 -16.56 24.24
N MET A 287 -18.52 -15.60 23.54
CA MET A 287 -17.75 -14.52 24.19
C MET A 287 -18.62 -13.74 25.18
N ALA A 288 -19.86 -13.40 24.80
CA ALA A 288 -20.81 -12.70 25.66
C ALA A 288 -21.16 -13.54 26.90
N ALA A 289 -21.38 -14.86 26.75
CA ALA A 289 -21.59 -15.78 27.86
C ALA A 289 -20.37 -15.86 28.81
N CYS A 290 -19.15 -15.60 28.30
CA CYS A 290 -17.92 -15.45 29.10
C CYS A 290 -17.74 -14.05 29.70
N GLY A 291 -18.68 -13.11 29.53
CA GLY A 291 -18.59 -11.74 30.02
C GLY A 291 -17.81 -10.77 29.11
N ILE A 292 -17.53 -11.18 27.87
CA ILE A 292 -16.85 -10.37 26.86
C ILE A 292 -17.87 -10.01 25.78
N ASP A 293 -18.33 -8.76 25.78
CA ASP A 293 -19.34 -8.30 24.84
C ASP A 293 -18.93 -6.96 24.22
N ALA A 294 -19.83 -6.43 23.39
CA ALA A 294 -19.60 -5.21 22.65
C ALA A 294 -19.60 -3.95 23.55
N ASP A 295 -20.14 -4.02 24.77
CA ASP A 295 -20.08 -2.94 25.77
C ASP A 295 -18.75 -2.96 26.54
N SER A 296 -18.20 -4.15 26.82
CA SER A 296 -16.90 -4.31 27.48
C SER A 296 -15.69 -4.24 26.54
N VAL A 297 -15.87 -4.58 25.26
CA VAL A 297 -14.81 -4.59 24.23
C VAL A 297 -15.24 -3.78 22.99
N PRO A 298 -14.91 -2.47 22.93
CA PRO A 298 -15.27 -1.60 21.80
C PRO A 298 -14.82 -2.10 20.42
N GLN A 299 -13.76 -2.92 20.38
CA GLN A 299 -13.23 -3.53 19.16
C GLN A 299 -14.23 -4.47 18.45
N LEU A 300 -15.30 -4.91 19.13
CA LEU A 300 -16.38 -5.68 18.51
C LEU A 300 -17.41 -4.79 17.77
N LYS A 301 -17.49 -3.50 18.12
CA LYS A 301 -18.46 -2.53 17.54
C LYS A 301 -17.88 -1.69 16.41
N ALA A 302 -16.58 -1.48 16.42
CA ALA A 302 -15.88 -0.59 15.52
C ALA A 302 -14.70 -1.30 14.87
N THR A 303 -14.27 -0.78 13.72
CA THR A 303 -13.09 -1.30 13.04
C THR A 303 -12.22 -0.18 12.52
N GLN A 304 -10.91 -0.38 12.54
CA GLN A 304 -10.00 0.55 11.87
C GLN A 304 -10.12 0.37 10.36
N PHE A 305 -10.28 1.48 9.66
CA PHE A 305 -10.31 1.52 8.20
C PHE A 305 -9.43 2.66 7.73
N PHE A 306 -8.47 2.34 6.87
CA PHE A 306 -7.53 3.30 6.32
C PHE A 306 -7.83 3.57 4.85
N THR A 307 -7.28 4.65 4.31
CA THR A 307 -7.45 5.06 2.91
C THR A 307 -6.11 5.12 2.19
N SER A 308 -6.15 4.93 0.88
CA SER A 308 -4.97 4.95 0.03
C SER A 308 -5.27 5.36 -1.41
N HIS A 309 -4.29 5.98 -2.05
CA HIS A 309 -4.29 6.24 -3.49
C HIS A 309 -2.86 6.24 -4.07
N GLU A 310 -2.77 6.24 -5.40
CA GLU A 310 -1.50 6.43 -6.09
C GLU A 310 -1.07 7.88 -5.91
N ALA A 311 0.09 8.11 -5.30
CA ALA A 311 0.69 9.44 -5.24
C ALA A 311 1.20 9.79 -6.64
N LEU A 312 0.31 10.25 -7.52
CA LEU A 312 0.58 10.50 -8.93
C LEU A 312 0.69 11.97 -9.23
N LEU A 313 -0.30 12.76 -8.77
CA LEU A 313 -0.42 14.19 -9.05
C LEU A 313 0.35 14.99 -7.99
N LEU A 314 1.67 15.04 -8.12
CA LEU A 314 2.57 15.62 -7.11
C LEU A 314 2.21 17.05 -6.64
N PRO A 315 1.67 17.97 -7.47
CA PRO A 315 1.17 19.26 -6.98
C PRO A 315 0.06 19.14 -5.93
N TYR A 316 -0.82 18.14 -6.05
CA TYR A 316 -1.87 17.84 -5.07
C TYR A 316 -1.26 17.26 -3.79
N GLU A 317 -0.40 16.25 -3.91
CA GLU A 317 0.25 15.58 -2.77
C GLU A 317 1.12 16.56 -1.96
N GLN A 318 1.90 17.41 -2.64
CA GLN A 318 2.66 18.48 -2.01
C GLN A 318 1.74 19.44 -1.24
N ALA A 319 0.64 19.88 -1.85
CA ALA A 319 -0.31 20.79 -1.20
C ALA A 319 -1.06 20.13 -0.02
N MET A 320 -1.13 18.80 0.02
CA MET A 320 -1.71 18.00 1.11
C MET A 320 -0.68 17.50 2.13
N THR A 321 0.59 17.81 1.95
CA THR A 321 1.65 17.49 2.92
C THR A 321 1.65 18.48 4.09
N ARG A 322 1.74 17.95 5.32
CA ARG A 322 1.75 18.72 6.57
C ARG A 322 2.86 18.24 7.49
N GLN A 323 3.38 19.13 8.31
CA GLN A 323 4.29 18.77 9.38
C GLN A 323 3.49 18.34 10.61
N ASP A 324 3.78 17.18 11.18
CA ASP A 324 3.18 16.72 12.44
C ASP A 324 3.65 17.65 13.57
N SER A 325 2.70 18.20 14.31
CA SER A 325 2.99 19.07 15.45
C SER A 325 3.67 18.34 16.62
N LEU A 326 3.55 17.01 16.68
CA LEU A 326 4.12 16.20 17.76
C LEU A 326 5.59 15.80 17.50
N THR A 327 5.93 15.42 16.26
CA THR A 327 7.26 14.89 15.93
C THR A 327 8.09 15.84 15.07
N GLY A 328 7.45 16.80 14.38
CA GLY A 328 8.10 17.63 13.39
C GLY A 328 8.36 16.92 12.05
N ASP A 329 7.94 15.66 11.89
CA ASP A 329 8.08 14.93 10.63
C ASP A 329 7.00 15.35 9.63
N TRP A 330 7.27 15.16 8.35
CA TRP A 330 6.31 15.44 7.29
C TRP A 330 5.44 14.23 7.00
N TYR A 331 4.15 14.44 6.79
CA TYR A 331 3.20 13.42 6.33
C TYR A 331 2.40 14.00 5.18
N ASP A 332 2.20 13.21 4.14
CA ASP A 332 1.16 13.51 3.18
C ASP A 332 -0.18 13.16 3.81
N THR A 333 -0.98 14.19 4.07
CA THR A 333 -2.25 14.05 4.75
C THR A 333 -3.43 13.92 3.79
N SER A 334 -3.16 13.64 2.51
CA SER A 334 -4.17 13.25 1.51
C SER A 334 -4.72 11.84 1.78
N ALA A 335 -3.91 10.92 2.32
CA ALA A 335 -4.33 9.57 2.67
C ALA A 335 -3.43 8.94 3.74
N HIS A 336 -3.89 7.81 4.32
CA HIS A 336 -3.11 7.08 5.31
C HIS A 336 -1.88 6.39 4.68
N MET A 337 -2.08 5.76 3.52
CA MET A 337 -1.04 5.09 2.73
C MET A 337 -1.04 5.60 1.30
N LEU A 338 0.14 5.75 0.71
CA LEU A 338 0.29 6.14 -0.70
C LEU A 338 1.10 5.10 -1.43
N TRP A 339 0.93 4.93 -2.75
CA TRP A 339 1.84 4.07 -3.52
C TRP A 339 2.43 4.76 -4.74
N ILE A 340 3.61 4.27 -5.15
CA ILE A 340 4.26 4.61 -6.40
C ILE A 340 3.86 3.58 -7.46
N GLY A 341 3.29 4.07 -8.56
CA GLY A 341 2.87 3.26 -9.69
C GLY A 341 4.04 2.67 -10.50
N ASP A 342 3.74 1.64 -11.29
CA ASP A 342 4.74 0.92 -12.08
C ASP A 342 5.44 1.81 -13.14
N ARG A 343 4.78 2.89 -13.56
CA ARG A 343 5.29 3.86 -14.56
C ARG A 343 6.06 5.04 -13.96
N THR A 344 6.07 5.17 -12.63
CA THR A 344 6.66 6.29 -11.89
C THR A 344 7.75 5.86 -10.91
N ARG A 345 8.12 4.58 -10.87
CA ARG A 345 9.09 3.99 -9.93
C ARG A 345 10.50 3.72 -10.50
N PHE A 346 11.12 4.71 -11.12
CA PHE A 346 12.42 4.58 -11.75
C PHE A 346 13.49 5.42 -11.03
N GLU A 347 14.76 5.15 -11.30
CA GLU A 347 15.89 5.92 -10.74
C GLU A 347 15.82 7.40 -11.15
N GLY A 348 15.98 8.32 -10.19
CA GLY A 348 15.79 9.76 -10.41
C GLY A 348 14.32 10.19 -10.53
N SER A 349 13.37 9.36 -10.15
CA SER A 349 11.94 9.71 -10.19
C SER A 349 11.58 10.77 -9.14
N ALA A 350 10.85 11.80 -9.56
CA ALA A 350 10.24 12.79 -8.68
C ALA A 350 9.26 12.15 -7.67
N HIS A 351 8.56 11.09 -8.06
CA HIS A 351 7.65 10.35 -7.17
C HIS A 351 8.43 9.62 -6.08
N VAL A 352 9.57 9.01 -6.42
CA VAL A 352 10.43 8.36 -5.41
C VAL A 352 10.99 9.40 -4.44
N GLU A 353 11.41 10.57 -4.94
CA GLU A 353 11.90 11.66 -4.08
C GLU A 353 10.81 12.18 -3.14
N PHE A 354 9.60 12.44 -3.65
CA PHE A 354 8.50 12.91 -2.82
C PHE A 354 8.20 11.93 -1.67
N LEU A 355 8.01 10.63 -1.98
CA LEU A 355 7.63 9.64 -0.97
C LEU A 355 8.80 9.25 -0.04
N ARG A 356 10.04 9.58 -0.39
CA ARG A 356 11.20 9.34 0.48
C ARG A 356 11.12 10.11 1.80
N GLY A 357 10.56 11.32 1.79
CA GLY A 357 10.61 12.20 2.96
C GLY A 357 9.30 12.34 3.75
N ILE A 358 8.19 11.75 3.29
CA ILE A 358 6.95 11.66 4.09
C ILE A 358 7.02 10.49 5.08
N GLY A 359 6.28 10.54 6.18
CA GLY A 359 6.22 9.55 7.25
C GLY A 359 5.18 8.43 7.05
N ASN A 360 4.32 8.54 6.05
CA ASN A 360 3.27 7.56 5.74
C ASN A 360 3.87 6.17 5.42
N PRO A 361 3.19 5.05 5.72
CA PRO A 361 3.52 3.79 5.06
C PRO A 361 3.25 3.92 3.56
N ILE A 362 4.12 3.35 2.74
CA ILE A 362 4.04 3.48 1.28
C ILE A 362 4.05 2.12 0.57
N GLY A 363 3.37 2.09 -0.58
CA GLY A 363 3.37 0.98 -1.52
C GLY A 363 4.30 1.23 -2.70
N LEU A 364 4.82 0.15 -3.29
CA LEU A 364 5.58 0.17 -4.53
C LEU A 364 5.07 -0.93 -5.45
N LYS A 365 4.55 -0.57 -6.63
CA LYS A 365 4.14 -1.57 -7.62
C LYS A 365 5.37 -2.33 -8.14
N CYS A 366 5.32 -3.65 -8.19
CA CYS A 366 6.41 -4.50 -8.68
C CYS A 366 5.92 -5.30 -9.89
N GLY A 367 6.15 -4.73 -11.09
CA GLY A 367 5.86 -5.39 -12.36
C GLY A 367 7.00 -6.30 -12.85
N PRO A 368 6.78 -7.01 -13.97
CA PRO A 368 7.71 -8.01 -14.51
C PRO A 368 9.05 -7.44 -15.02
N THR A 369 9.15 -6.12 -15.19
CA THR A 369 10.36 -5.42 -15.64
C THR A 369 11.29 -5.02 -14.50
N LEU A 370 10.87 -5.15 -13.24
CA LEU A 370 11.67 -4.74 -12.09
C LEU A 370 12.77 -5.77 -11.83
N GLU A 371 14.01 -5.30 -11.77
CA GLU A 371 15.16 -6.14 -11.44
C GLU A 371 15.52 -6.05 -9.94
N PRO A 372 16.12 -7.12 -9.36
CA PRO A 372 16.48 -7.16 -7.94
C PRO A 372 17.32 -5.97 -7.46
N ASP A 373 18.38 -5.60 -8.17
CA ASP A 373 19.28 -4.53 -7.73
C ASP A 373 18.62 -3.15 -7.79
N GLU A 374 17.71 -2.94 -8.74
CA GLU A 374 16.89 -1.73 -8.81
C GLU A 374 15.93 -1.65 -7.62
N LEU A 375 15.25 -2.76 -7.28
CA LEU A 375 14.37 -2.84 -6.12
C LEU A 375 15.15 -2.55 -4.82
N LEU A 376 16.33 -3.13 -4.65
CA LEU A 376 17.15 -2.91 -3.44
C LEU A 376 17.56 -1.44 -3.29
N ARG A 377 17.98 -0.78 -4.39
CA ARG A 377 18.26 0.66 -4.38
C ARG A 377 17.03 1.48 -3.99
N LEU A 378 15.87 1.16 -4.55
CA LEU A 378 14.61 1.83 -4.17
C LEU A 378 14.28 1.63 -2.69
N LEU A 379 14.50 0.44 -2.14
CA LEU A 379 14.27 0.15 -0.72
C LEU A 379 15.24 0.90 0.19
N ASP A 380 16.52 0.99 -0.18
CA ASP A 380 17.53 1.77 0.56
C ASP A 380 17.22 3.27 0.54
N THR A 381 16.61 3.76 -0.55
CA THR A 381 16.13 5.15 -0.65
C THR A 381 14.88 5.38 0.19
N LEU A 382 13.86 4.52 0.07
CA LEU A 382 12.52 4.75 0.61
C LEU A 382 12.32 4.28 2.06
N ASN A 383 13.17 3.37 2.54
CA ASN A 383 13.15 2.88 3.92
C ASN A 383 14.57 2.62 4.46
N PRO A 384 15.42 3.66 4.51
CA PRO A 384 16.83 3.52 4.91
C PRO A 384 16.97 3.01 6.36
N ALA A 385 16.01 3.36 7.22
CA ALA A 385 15.97 2.93 8.62
C ALA A 385 15.40 1.51 8.82
N ARG A 386 14.97 0.83 7.74
CA ARG A 386 14.41 -0.52 7.77
C ARG A 386 13.27 -0.65 8.78
N ILE A 387 12.37 0.32 8.78
CA ILE A 387 11.17 0.32 9.63
C ILE A 387 10.22 -0.73 9.08
N ALA A 388 9.84 -1.72 9.89
CA ALA A 388 8.84 -2.71 9.50
C ALA A 388 7.48 -2.04 9.28
N GLY A 389 6.76 -2.45 8.24
CA GLY A 389 5.46 -1.86 7.87
C GLY A 389 5.55 -0.57 7.05
N ARG A 390 6.74 0.02 6.89
CA ARG A 390 6.95 1.21 6.05
C ARG A 390 6.73 0.93 4.57
N ILE A 391 7.17 -0.23 4.05
CA ILE A 391 7.10 -0.57 2.62
C ILE A 391 6.19 -1.78 2.40
N THR A 392 5.25 -1.61 1.48
CA THR A 392 4.49 -2.71 0.88
C THR A 392 4.91 -2.88 -0.59
N LEU A 393 5.44 -4.05 -0.95
CA LEU A 393 5.75 -4.43 -2.33
C LEU A 393 4.51 -5.07 -2.97
N ILE A 394 3.91 -4.39 -3.95
CA ILE A 394 2.63 -4.74 -4.57
C ILE A 394 2.91 -5.38 -5.94
N THR A 395 2.98 -6.70 -5.97
CA THR A 395 3.37 -7.50 -7.15
C THR A 395 2.25 -7.58 -8.19
N ARG A 396 2.58 -7.44 -9.48
CA ARG A 396 1.58 -7.47 -10.58
C ARG A 396 2.14 -8.07 -11.87
N TYR A 397 2.44 -9.35 -11.84
CA TYR A 397 3.16 -10.05 -12.91
C TYR A 397 2.25 -10.55 -14.03
N GLY A 398 1.00 -10.87 -13.72
CA GLY A 398 0.15 -11.71 -14.55
C GLY A 398 0.27 -13.19 -14.17
N HIS A 399 -0.83 -13.93 -14.35
CA HIS A 399 -0.95 -15.34 -14.00
C HIS A 399 0.12 -16.26 -14.61
N ASP A 400 0.61 -15.94 -15.80
CA ASP A 400 1.56 -16.73 -16.57
C ASP A 400 3.03 -16.43 -16.23
N LYS A 401 3.30 -15.36 -15.47
CA LYS A 401 4.65 -14.84 -15.23
C LYS A 401 5.05 -14.83 -13.77
N ILE A 402 4.10 -14.89 -12.84
CA ILE A 402 4.39 -14.68 -11.42
C ILE A 402 5.38 -15.70 -10.85
N GLU A 403 5.22 -16.99 -11.16
CA GLU A 403 6.10 -18.04 -10.62
C GLU A 403 7.51 -17.99 -11.19
N ALA A 404 7.69 -17.49 -12.41
CA ALA A 404 9.02 -17.30 -13.01
C ALA A 404 9.68 -15.98 -12.56
N GLY A 405 8.87 -14.94 -12.37
CA GLY A 405 9.35 -13.56 -12.19
C GLY A 405 9.53 -13.14 -10.74
N LEU A 406 8.62 -13.51 -9.83
CA LEU A 406 8.65 -13.05 -8.44
C LEU A 406 9.81 -13.63 -7.59
N PRO A 407 10.23 -14.90 -7.73
CA PRO A 407 11.23 -15.49 -6.82
C PRO A 407 12.54 -14.71 -6.72
N LYS A 408 13.02 -14.12 -7.83
CA LYS A 408 14.28 -13.34 -7.82
C LYS A 408 14.20 -12.11 -6.91
N LEU A 409 13.06 -11.43 -6.85
CA LEU A 409 12.85 -10.27 -5.98
C LEU A 409 12.73 -10.71 -4.53
N VAL A 410 11.96 -11.76 -4.26
CA VAL A 410 11.77 -12.32 -2.90
C VAL A 410 13.12 -12.73 -2.30
N ARG A 411 13.95 -13.46 -3.06
CA ARG A 411 15.28 -13.88 -2.62
C ARG A 411 16.20 -12.71 -2.31
N ALA A 412 16.19 -11.67 -3.15
CA ALA A 412 17.03 -10.49 -2.95
C ALA A 412 16.63 -9.70 -1.69
N VAL A 413 15.34 -9.40 -1.54
CA VAL A 413 14.79 -8.69 -0.37
C VAL A 413 15.04 -9.48 0.92
N LYS A 414 14.85 -10.80 0.89
CA LYS A 414 15.11 -11.70 2.03
C LYS A 414 16.59 -11.72 2.39
N ARG A 415 17.49 -11.82 1.41
CA ARG A 415 18.94 -11.83 1.61
C ARG A 415 19.43 -10.55 2.27
N GLU A 416 18.94 -9.39 1.82
CA GLU A 416 19.33 -8.10 2.39
C GLU A 416 18.56 -7.75 3.67
N GLY A 417 17.55 -8.54 4.06
CA GLY A 417 16.81 -8.34 5.31
C GLY A 417 15.97 -7.06 5.35
N HIS A 418 15.33 -6.68 4.25
CA HIS A 418 14.36 -5.57 4.27
C HIS A 418 13.01 -6.04 4.84
N PRO A 419 12.45 -5.36 5.86
CA PRO A 419 11.19 -5.76 6.48
C PRO A 419 9.99 -5.19 5.70
N VAL A 420 9.67 -5.83 4.59
CA VAL A 420 8.58 -5.43 3.69
C VAL A 420 7.32 -6.25 3.91
N VAL A 421 6.17 -5.67 3.58
CA VAL A 421 4.93 -6.42 3.33
C VAL A 421 4.90 -6.84 1.86
N TRP A 422 4.65 -8.12 1.59
CA TRP A 422 4.36 -8.59 0.23
C TRP A 422 2.86 -8.59 0.00
N SER A 423 2.40 -7.93 -1.06
CA SER A 423 1.01 -7.88 -1.48
C SER A 423 0.88 -8.28 -2.94
N CYS A 424 -0.17 -9.03 -3.28
CA CYS A 424 -0.48 -9.43 -4.65
C CYS A 424 -1.53 -8.49 -5.25
N ASP A 425 -1.24 -7.88 -6.39
CA ASP A 425 -2.19 -7.20 -7.28
C ASP A 425 -2.46 -8.11 -8.49
N PRO A 426 -3.46 -9.01 -8.38
CA PRO A 426 -3.77 -9.97 -9.44
C PRO A 426 -4.59 -9.35 -10.59
N MET A 427 -4.81 -8.03 -10.57
CA MET A 427 -5.74 -7.37 -11.47
C MET A 427 -5.00 -6.80 -12.68
N HIS A 428 -3.99 -5.96 -12.41
CA HIS A 428 -3.35 -5.18 -13.46
C HIS A 428 -2.50 -6.02 -14.42
N GLY A 429 -2.03 -7.19 -14.00
CA GLY A 429 -1.27 -8.12 -14.85
C GLY A 429 -2.14 -8.92 -15.84
N ASN A 430 -3.45 -8.97 -15.63
CA ASN A 430 -4.37 -9.91 -16.29
C ASN A 430 -5.43 -9.25 -17.18
N VAL A 431 -5.20 -8.01 -17.62
CA VAL A 431 -6.12 -7.30 -18.53
C VAL A 431 -6.04 -7.89 -19.94
N VAL A 432 -7.21 -8.15 -20.52
CA VAL A 432 -7.37 -8.54 -21.94
C VAL A 432 -8.39 -7.62 -22.61
N LYS A 433 -8.41 -7.62 -23.95
CA LYS A 433 -9.44 -6.96 -24.74
C LYS A 433 -10.37 -8.04 -25.32
N ALA A 434 -11.65 -8.00 -24.95
CA ALA A 434 -12.69 -8.88 -25.43
C ALA A 434 -13.02 -8.60 -26.91
N ALA A 435 -13.71 -9.53 -27.57
CA ALA A 435 -14.04 -9.42 -29.00
C ALA A 435 -14.95 -8.21 -29.31
N ASN A 436 -15.79 -7.81 -28.36
CA ASN A 436 -16.66 -6.63 -28.43
C ASN A 436 -15.94 -5.31 -28.14
N GLY A 437 -14.62 -5.33 -27.91
CA GLY A 437 -13.79 -4.14 -27.72
C GLY A 437 -13.63 -3.67 -26.27
N TYR A 438 -14.42 -4.21 -25.33
CA TYR A 438 -14.25 -3.92 -23.91
C TYR A 438 -12.94 -4.49 -23.38
N LYS A 439 -12.33 -3.79 -22.42
CA LYS A 439 -11.30 -4.40 -21.58
C LYS A 439 -12.01 -5.29 -20.56
N THR A 440 -11.45 -6.44 -20.25
CA THR A 440 -11.93 -7.29 -19.16
C THR A 440 -10.76 -8.00 -18.48
N ARG A 441 -11.04 -8.69 -17.38
CA ARG A 441 -10.07 -9.51 -16.64
C ARG A 441 -10.75 -10.84 -16.32
N PRO A 442 -10.30 -11.96 -16.90
CA PRO A 442 -10.85 -13.27 -16.56
C PRO A 442 -10.58 -13.61 -15.09
N PHE A 443 -11.62 -13.94 -14.34
CA PHE A 443 -11.52 -14.27 -12.92
C PHE A 443 -10.53 -15.41 -12.64
N ASP A 444 -10.49 -16.43 -13.50
CA ASP A 444 -9.54 -17.54 -13.37
C ASP A 444 -8.08 -17.10 -13.46
N ARG A 445 -7.77 -16.08 -14.27
CA ARG A 445 -6.41 -15.53 -14.36
C ARG A 445 -6.06 -14.74 -13.10
N ILE A 446 -7.01 -13.96 -12.59
CA ILE A 446 -6.86 -13.26 -11.30
C ILE A 446 -6.54 -14.28 -10.21
N LEU A 447 -7.33 -15.35 -10.11
CA LEU A 447 -7.10 -16.40 -9.12
C LEU A 447 -5.79 -17.16 -9.33
N ALA A 448 -5.43 -17.47 -10.57
CA ALA A 448 -4.18 -18.16 -10.89
C ALA A 448 -2.94 -17.34 -10.48
N GLU A 449 -2.95 -16.02 -10.65
CA GLU A 449 -1.88 -15.16 -10.15
C GLU A 449 -1.79 -15.20 -8.62
N VAL A 450 -2.92 -15.14 -7.92
CA VAL A 450 -2.96 -15.28 -6.46
C VAL A 450 -2.38 -16.64 -6.03
N ARG A 451 -2.76 -17.74 -6.68
CA ARG A 451 -2.21 -19.08 -6.38
C ARG A 451 -0.69 -19.11 -6.57
N GLY A 452 -0.19 -18.55 -7.67
CA GLY A 452 1.24 -18.44 -7.93
C GLY A 452 1.98 -17.60 -6.89
N PHE A 453 1.39 -16.49 -6.45
CA PHE A 453 1.93 -15.64 -5.37
C PHE A 453 2.13 -16.42 -4.07
N PHE A 454 1.10 -17.14 -3.61
CA PHE A 454 1.19 -17.99 -2.41
C PHE A 454 2.19 -19.15 -2.61
N ALA A 455 2.23 -19.75 -3.80
CA ALA A 455 3.17 -20.82 -4.11
C ALA A 455 4.64 -20.35 -4.02
N VAL A 456 4.95 -19.18 -4.59
CA VAL A 456 6.28 -18.57 -4.50
C VAL A 456 6.67 -18.29 -3.04
N HIS A 457 5.79 -17.64 -2.27
CA HIS A 457 6.10 -17.33 -0.88
C HIS A 457 6.33 -18.57 -0.02
N ARG A 458 5.53 -19.62 -0.24
CA ARG A 458 5.72 -20.93 0.40
C ARG A 458 7.07 -21.55 0.04
N ALA A 459 7.43 -21.57 -1.26
CA ALA A 459 8.68 -22.14 -1.73
C ALA A 459 9.91 -21.37 -1.21
N GLU A 460 9.82 -20.05 -1.12
CA GLU A 460 10.91 -19.19 -0.63
C GLU A 460 10.95 -19.07 0.90
N GLY A 461 10.00 -19.68 1.62
CA GLY A 461 9.87 -19.56 3.07
C GLY A 461 9.71 -18.11 3.53
N THR A 462 8.80 -17.38 2.90
CA THR A 462 8.42 -15.99 3.20
C THR A 462 6.90 -15.89 3.34
N TYR A 463 6.37 -14.71 3.67
CA TYR A 463 4.93 -14.52 3.95
C TYR A 463 4.20 -13.86 2.80
N ALA A 464 3.15 -14.50 2.30
CA ALA A 464 2.19 -13.89 1.39
C ALA A 464 1.27 -12.95 2.19
N GLY A 465 1.71 -11.69 2.35
CA GLY A 465 1.17 -10.80 3.38
C GLY A 465 -0.13 -10.07 3.04
N GLY A 466 -0.57 -10.04 1.79
CA GLY A 466 -1.78 -9.31 1.43
C GLY A 466 -2.24 -9.41 -0.01
N ILE A 467 -3.38 -8.77 -0.26
CA ILE A 467 -3.99 -8.60 -1.58
C ILE A 467 -4.30 -7.13 -1.83
N HIS A 468 -4.16 -6.71 -3.08
CA HIS A 468 -4.53 -5.40 -3.61
C HIS A 468 -5.46 -5.61 -4.80
N ALA A 469 -6.77 -5.44 -4.59
CA ALA A 469 -7.78 -5.72 -5.63
C ALA A 469 -8.56 -4.46 -6.04
N GLU A 470 -8.97 -4.40 -7.30
CA GLU A 470 -9.92 -3.40 -7.79
C GLU A 470 -11.31 -4.00 -7.78
N MET A 471 -12.20 -3.41 -6.98
CA MET A 471 -13.49 -3.99 -6.65
C MET A 471 -14.52 -2.91 -6.34
N THR A 472 -15.79 -3.27 -6.51
CA THR A 472 -16.92 -2.38 -6.22
C THR A 472 -18.07 -3.16 -5.58
N GLY A 473 -18.81 -2.49 -4.70
CA GLY A 473 -20.07 -3.01 -4.16
C GLY A 473 -21.25 -2.92 -5.14
N GLN A 474 -21.05 -2.30 -6.30
CA GLN A 474 -22.06 -2.23 -7.35
C GLN A 474 -22.19 -3.58 -8.09
N ASN A 475 -23.40 -3.87 -8.59
CA ASN A 475 -23.65 -5.06 -9.39
C ASN A 475 -23.26 -4.83 -10.86
N VAL A 476 -21.95 -4.84 -11.12
CA VAL A 476 -21.33 -4.57 -12.43
C VAL A 476 -20.95 -5.86 -13.17
N THR A 477 -20.84 -5.77 -14.50
CA THR A 477 -20.38 -6.85 -15.39
C THR A 477 -19.05 -6.46 -16.06
N GLU A 478 -18.01 -6.26 -15.27
CA GLU A 478 -16.72 -5.74 -15.76
C GLU A 478 -15.67 -6.86 -15.96
N CYS A 479 -15.56 -7.80 -15.02
CA CYS A 479 -14.68 -8.98 -15.12
C CYS A 479 -15.46 -10.22 -15.56
N THR A 480 -14.96 -10.96 -16.54
CA THR A 480 -15.58 -12.23 -17.00
C THR A 480 -15.32 -13.39 -16.04
N GLY A 481 -16.23 -14.36 -15.99
CA GLY A 481 -16.14 -15.57 -15.17
C GLY A 481 -16.54 -15.37 -13.71
N GLY A 482 -15.96 -16.17 -12.82
CA GLY A 482 -16.42 -16.34 -11.45
C GLY A 482 -17.69 -17.19 -11.39
N ALA A 483 -18.25 -17.41 -10.21
CA ALA A 483 -19.40 -18.30 -10.04
C ALA A 483 -20.70 -17.83 -10.69
N ILE A 484 -20.78 -16.57 -11.11
CA ILE A 484 -21.90 -16.01 -11.86
C ILE A 484 -21.73 -16.25 -13.38
N ASP A 485 -20.54 -16.69 -13.82
CA ASP A 485 -20.18 -16.98 -15.20
C ASP A 485 -20.47 -15.82 -16.17
N ILE A 486 -19.97 -14.63 -15.82
CA ILE A 486 -20.11 -13.43 -16.67
C ILE A 486 -19.39 -13.68 -17.99
N SER A 487 -20.13 -13.69 -19.10
CA SER A 487 -19.59 -13.85 -20.44
C SER A 487 -19.12 -12.52 -21.05
N GLU A 488 -18.41 -12.57 -22.18
CA GLU A 488 -18.05 -11.35 -22.92
C GLU A 488 -19.29 -10.57 -23.39
N LEU A 489 -20.41 -11.25 -23.65
CA LEU A 489 -21.66 -10.60 -24.07
C LEU A 489 -22.29 -9.78 -22.93
N ASP A 490 -22.18 -10.27 -21.70
CA ASP A 490 -22.75 -9.63 -20.51
C ASP A 490 -22.00 -8.33 -20.14
N LEU A 491 -20.79 -8.13 -20.66
CA LEU A 491 -20.00 -6.93 -20.40
C LEU A 491 -20.79 -5.66 -20.76
N ALA A 492 -21.57 -5.68 -21.85
CA ALA A 492 -22.31 -4.50 -22.28
C ALA A 492 -23.48 -4.09 -21.36
N ASP A 493 -23.91 -4.95 -20.43
CA ASP A 493 -25.06 -4.67 -19.55
C ASP A 493 -24.73 -3.56 -18.54
N ARG A 494 -23.62 -3.70 -17.80
CA ARG A 494 -23.28 -2.84 -16.64
C ARG A 494 -21.79 -2.57 -16.55
N TYR A 495 -21.17 -2.15 -17.65
CA TYR A 495 -19.79 -1.69 -17.68
C TYR A 495 -19.72 -0.21 -17.29
N HIS A 496 -19.49 0.07 -16.01
CA HIS A 496 -19.53 1.44 -15.47
C HIS A 496 -18.14 2.09 -15.33
N THR A 497 -17.07 1.29 -15.36
CA THR A 497 -15.70 1.81 -15.32
C THR A 497 -15.26 2.37 -16.69
N HIS A 498 -14.68 3.57 -16.69
CA HIS A 498 -13.94 4.10 -17.84
C HIS A 498 -12.43 3.82 -17.76
N CYS A 499 -12.05 3.10 -16.70
CA CYS A 499 -10.70 2.89 -16.28
C CYS A 499 -10.32 1.44 -16.58
N ASP A 500 -10.13 0.62 -15.55
CA ASP A 500 -9.95 -0.82 -15.71
C ASP A 500 -11.11 -1.59 -15.05
N PRO A 501 -11.40 -2.84 -15.49
CA PRO A 501 -12.48 -3.69 -14.99
C PRO A 501 -12.38 -4.05 -13.51
N ARG A 502 -13.41 -3.79 -12.70
CA ARG A 502 -13.45 -4.14 -11.27
C ARG A 502 -14.10 -5.50 -11.04
N LEU A 503 -13.72 -6.16 -9.95
CA LEU A 503 -14.50 -7.27 -9.41
C LEU A 503 -15.81 -6.72 -8.83
N ASN A 504 -16.94 -7.32 -9.19
CA ASN A 504 -18.19 -7.03 -8.48
C ASN A 504 -18.19 -7.68 -7.08
N ALA A 505 -19.22 -7.45 -6.27
CA ALA A 505 -19.28 -7.99 -4.90
C ALA A 505 -19.23 -9.52 -4.86
N GLY A 506 -19.89 -10.20 -5.80
CA GLY A 506 -19.94 -11.66 -5.87
C GLY A 506 -18.56 -12.27 -6.13
N GLN A 507 -17.86 -11.77 -7.14
CA GLN A 507 -16.50 -12.19 -7.46
C GLN A 507 -15.50 -11.82 -6.35
N SER A 508 -15.69 -10.66 -5.71
CA SER A 508 -14.86 -10.21 -4.58
C SER A 508 -15.00 -11.14 -3.36
N LEU A 509 -16.23 -11.59 -3.07
CA LEU A 509 -16.50 -12.53 -1.99
C LEU A 509 -15.97 -13.93 -2.30
N GLU A 510 -16.14 -14.39 -3.54
CA GLU A 510 -15.54 -15.63 -4.04
C GLU A 510 -14.01 -15.60 -3.87
N LEU A 511 -13.36 -14.51 -4.27
CA LEU A 511 -11.92 -14.32 -4.07
C LEU A 511 -11.53 -14.40 -2.59
N ALA A 512 -12.31 -13.79 -1.68
CA ALA A 512 -12.01 -13.84 -0.24
C ALA A 512 -12.07 -15.26 0.35
N PHE A 513 -13.03 -16.08 -0.07
CA PHE A 513 -13.09 -17.48 0.36
C PHE A 513 -11.90 -18.30 -0.15
N LEU A 514 -11.52 -18.09 -1.41
CA LEU A 514 -10.38 -18.80 -2.00
C LEU A 514 -9.05 -18.36 -1.37
N LEU A 515 -8.90 -17.06 -1.06
CA LEU A 515 -7.78 -16.54 -0.29
C LEU A 515 -7.73 -17.13 1.12
N ALA A 516 -8.88 -17.24 1.79
CA ALA A 516 -8.99 -17.84 3.11
C ALA A 516 -8.52 -19.30 3.14
N GLU A 517 -8.83 -20.09 2.11
CA GLU A 517 -8.31 -21.46 1.95
C GLU A 517 -6.77 -21.47 1.83
N MET A 518 -6.21 -20.62 0.95
CA MET A 518 -4.75 -20.56 0.75
C MET A 518 -4.00 -20.09 2.00
N LEU A 519 -4.53 -19.09 2.70
CA LEU A 519 -3.95 -18.55 3.92
C LEU A 519 -4.01 -19.57 5.06
N ASN A 520 -5.08 -20.36 5.16
CA ASN A 520 -5.15 -21.45 6.13
C ASN A 520 -4.07 -22.51 5.91
N ASP A 521 -3.81 -22.88 4.67
CA ASP A 521 -2.75 -23.85 4.35
C ASP A 521 -1.36 -23.29 4.65
N GLU A 522 -1.13 -22.00 4.40
CA GLU A 522 0.11 -21.32 4.80
C GLU A 522 0.28 -21.30 6.32
N MET A 523 -0.78 -20.97 7.06
CA MET A 523 -0.73 -20.94 8.53
C MET A 523 -0.54 -22.32 9.15
N LYS A 524 -1.10 -23.39 8.56
CA LYS A 524 -0.83 -24.77 8.99
C LYS A 524 0.63 -25.15 8.81
N ALA A 525 1.24 -24.81 7.67
CA ALA A 525 2.65 -25.10 7.39
C ALA A 525 3.62 -24.32 8.30
N ARG A 526 3.17 -23.17 8.84
CA ARG A 526 3.98 -22.30 9.73
C ARG A 526 3.83 -22.61 11.21
N ARG A 527 2.78 -23.30 11.63
CA ARG A 527 2.67 -23.73 13.02
C ARG A 527 3.84 -24.68 13.29
N PRO A 528 4.66 -24.45 14.33
CA PRO A 528 5.62 -25.46 14.73
C PRO A 528 4.86 -26.77 14.97
N GLU A 529 5.36 -27.90 14.46
CA GLU A 529 4.87 -29.21 14.86
C GLU A 529 4.87 -29.21 16.38
N ALA A 530 3.67 -29.24 16.98
CA ALA A 530 3.53 -29.30 18.42
C ALA A 530 4.21 -30.60 18.87
N ALA A 531 5.39 -30.46 19.48
CA ALA A 531 6.17 -31.53 20.07
C ALA A 531 5.54 -32.00 21.38
#